data_AF-A0A248VNZ8-F1
#
_entry.id   AF-A0A248VNZ8-F1
#
_cell.length_a   1.000
_cell.length_b   1.000
_cell.length_c   1.000
_cell.angle_alpha   90.00
_cell.angle_beta   90.00
_cell.angle_gamma   90.00
#
_symmetry.space_group_name_H-M   'P 1'
#
loop_
_entity.id
_entity.type
_entity.pdbx_description
1 polymer ?
#
loop_
_entity_poly.entity_id
_entity_poly.type
_entity_poly.pdbx_seq_one_letter_code
_entity_poly.pdbx_strand_id
1 'polypeptide(L)'
;MISSPPVAPPEPPDAPDLPVRPKKQRTASLVLYIGLVLLALWVVRDFIAVVAWAGVIAIALWPVLRKVEGNRWFTGRTTLIAAVLTLLIALLVVLPVGIGIAQALREAHDMNEWFKTVQENGIPLPDFVQHLPFGVQQISGWWQANLAQPLRGSAAMKGLHSPTVMTLGRHFGARAVHAVMVFAFVLVTLFVIFQAGPRLSGSLLKAMRRGFGDDGAQLLQRMAAAVRGTVSGLVVVGLGEGALMGAAYFVTGLPHVALLGFVTAIAAMLPFCAPITFGIAALWLLSQGSVAAAIGLVVFGSVVVFVAEHFVRPVLIGNSTRLPFLLVLFGILGGAETFGLLGIFIGPALMTVLMVLWTDLVQ
;
A
#
# COMPACT_ATOMS: atom_id res chain seq x y z
N MET A 1 99.69 -11.35 13.56
CA MET A 1 98.34 -11.91 13.82
C MET A 1 97.34 -11.01 13.13
N ILE A 2 96.82 -11.44 11.98
CA ILE A 2 95.92 -10.66 11.11
C ILE A 2 94.50 -11.16 11.41
N SER A 3 93.65 -10.27 11.95
CA SER A 3 92.26 -10.56 12.29
C SER A 3 91.38 -10.50 11.04
N SER A 4 90.75 -11.62 10.69
CA SER A 4 89.77 -11.73 9.60
C SER A 4 88.53 -10.84 9.85
N PRO A 5 87.93 -10.25 8.79
CA PRO A 5 86.68 -9.49 8.91
C PRO A 5 85.48 -10.42 9.17
N PRO A 6 84.39 -9.89 9.78
CA PRO A 6 83.20 -10.68 10.11
C PRO A 6 82.41 -11.05 8.86
N VAL A 7 81.98 -12.30 8.79
CA VAL A 7 81.16 -12.88 7.73
C VAL A 7 79.79 -12.18 7.70
N ALA A 8 79.41 -11.62 6.56
CA ALA A 8 78.08 -11.06 6.35
C ALA A 8 77.01 -12.18 6.41
N PRO A 9 75.83 -11.92 6.99
CA PRO A 9 74.75 -12.90 7.03
C PRO A 9 74.27 -13.24 5.60
N PRO A 10 73.83 -14.49 5.35
CA PRO A 10 73.35 -14.90 4.03
C PRO A 10 72.12 -14.08 3.62
N GLU A 11 72.08 -13.66 2.35
CA GLU A 11 70.90 -13.03 1.76
C GLU A 11 69.67 -13.93 1.95
N PRO A 12 68.51 -13.36 2.35
CA PRO A 12 67.29 -14.13 2.45
C PRO A 12 66.94 -14.70 1.06
N PRO A 13 66.43 -15.94 0.97
CA PRO A 13 66.03 -16.53 -0.29
C PRO A 13 65.01 -15.63 -0.99
N ASP A 14 65.21 -15.41 -2.29
CA ASP A 14 64.31 -14.63 -3.15
C ASP A 14 62.86 -14.93 -2.81
N ALA A 15 62.12 -13.90 -2.42
CA ALA A 15 60.70 -14.02 -2.14
C ALA A 15 60.04 -14.64 -3.39
N PRO A 16 59.26 -15.74 -3.26
CA PRO A 16 58.65 -16.36 -4.41
C PRO A 16 57.82 -15.33 -5.15
N ASP A 17 58.15 -15.13 -6.44
CA ASP A 17 57.41 -14.27 -7.36
C ASP A 17 55.91 -14.51 -7.15
N LEU A 18 55.23 -13.51 -6.58
CA LEU A 18 53.78 -13.57 -6.41
C LEU A 18 53.19 -13.85 -7.80
N PRO A 19 52.46 -14.96 -7.99
CA PRO A 19 52.02 -15.36 -9.31
C PRO A 19 51.16 -14.22 -9.87
N VAL A 20 51.69 -13.55 -10.89
CA VAL A 20 50.99 -12.53 -11.68
C VAL A 20 49.80 -13.26 -12.29
N ARG A 21 48.64 -13.20 -11.61
CA ARG A 21 47.44 -13.92 -12.03
C ARG A 21 47.19 -13.59 -13.50
N PRO A 22 47.15 -14.58 -14.41
CA PRO A 22 47.07 -14.32 -15.84
C PRO A 22 45.83 -13.46 -16.12
N LYS A 23 45.97 -12.44 -16.99
CA LYS A 23 44.87 -11.49 -17.32
C LYS A 23 43.54 -12.20 -17.60
N LYS A 24 43.58 -13.41 -18.20
CA LYS A 24 42.43 -14.28 -18.44
C LYS A 24 41.68 -14.74 -17.18
N GLN A 25 42.37 -15.07 -16.08
CA GLN A 25 41.73 -15.42 -14.80
C GLN A 25 41.06 -14.22 -14.14
N ARG A 26 41.67 -13.02 -14.25
CA ARG A 26 41.06 -11.79 -13.73
C ARG A 26 39.81 -11.43 -14.51
N THR A 27 39.83 -11.54 -15.84
CA THR A 27 38.65 -11.33 -16.69
C THR A 27 37.56 -12.38 -16.41
N ALA A 28 37.93 -13.67 -16.29
CA ALA A 28 36.97 -14.74 -15.98
C ALA A 28 36.31 -14.55 -14.60
N SER A 29 37.08 -14.17 -13.57
CA SER A 29 36.54 -13.85 -12.25
C SER A 29 35.63 -12.63 -12.28
N LEU A 30 35.98 -11.60 -13.06
CA LEU A 30 35.18 -10.38 -13.17
C LEU A 30 33.86 -10.63 -13.92
N VAL A 31 33.88 -11.43 -14.99
CA VAL A 31 32.68 -11.91 -15.68
C VAL A 31 31.80 -12.76 -14.76
N LEU A 32 32.40 -13.65 -13.96
CA LEU A 32 31.66 -14.44 -12.96
C LEU A 32 31.03 -13.54 -11.89
N TYR A 33 31.76 -12.54 -11.37
CA TYR A 33 31.22 -11.59 -10.40
C TYR A 33 30.08 -10.76 -10.99
N ILE A 34 30.23 -10.24 -12.21
CA ILE A 34 29.15 -9.51 -12.90
C ILE A 34 27.95 -10.44 -13.11
N GLY A 35 28.16 -11.67 -13.57
CA GLY A 35 27.10 -12.66 -13.76
C GLY A 35 26.37 -12.98 -12.46
N LEU A 36 27.09 -13.17 -11.36
CA LEU A 36 26.51 -13.42 -10.04
C LEU A 36 25.74 -12.20 -9.51
N VAL A 37 26.27 -10.99 -9.70
CA VAL A 37 25.57 -9.75 -9.32
C VAL A 37 24.31 -9.56 -10.17
N LEU A 38 24.36 -9.79 -11.48
CA LEU A 38 23.18 -9.70 -12.34
C LEU A 38 22.12 -10.75 -11.96
N LEU A 39 22.55 -11.98 -11.65
CA LEU A 39 21.65 -13.03 -11.17
C LEU A 39 21.03 -12.66 -9.81
N ALA A 40 21.83 -12.14 -8.89
CA ALA A 40 21.35 -11.66 -7.59
C ALA A 40 20.36 -10.50 -7.77
N LEU A 41 20.65 -9.54 -8.65
CA LEU A 41 19.73 -8.43 -8.97
C LEU A 41 18.43 -8.94 -9.62
N TRP A 42 18.52 -9.98 -10.47
CA TRP A 42 17.35 -10.59 -11.09
C TRP A 42 16.43 -11.26 -10.07
N VAL A 43 17.00 -11.98 -9.09
CA VAL A 43 16.24 -12.59 -7.98
C VAL A 43 15.69 -11.53 -7.03
N VAL A 44 16.48 -10.50 -6.70
CA VAL A 44 16.07 -9.42 -5.78
C VAL A 44 14.99 -8.53 -6.41
N ARG A 45 14.89 -8.47 -7.74
CA ARG A 45 13.92 -7.64 -8.48
C ARG A 45 12.50 -7.76 -7.91
N ASP A 46 12.04 -8.98 -7.68
CA ASP A 46 10.66 -9.23 -7.21
C ASP A 46 10.46 -8.76 -5.76
N PHE A 47 11.54 -8.68 -4.98
CA PHE A 47 11.54 -8.16 -3.61
C PHE A 47 11.72 -6.63 -3.53
N ILE A 48 12.07 -5.95 -4.64
CA ILE A 48 12.24 -4.49 -4.64
C ILE A 48 10.95 -3.81 -4.17
N ALA A 49 9.79 -4.28 -4.61
CA ALA A 49 8.50 -3.73 -4.18
C ALA A 49 8.29 -3.89 -2.66
N VAL A 50 8.64 -5.04 -2.10
CA VAL A 50 8.54 -5.31 -0.64
C VAL A 50 9.44 -4.37 0.15
N VAL A 51 10.71 -4.27 -0.27
CA VAL A 51 11.70 -3.40 0.39
C VAL A 51 11.30 -1.94 0.26
N ALA A 52 10.76 -1.54 -0.89
CA ALA A 52 10.31 -0.19 -1.14
C ALA A 52 9.09 0.19 -0.26
N TRP A 53 8.09 -0.70 -0.15
CA TRP A 53 6.97 -0.51 0.79
C TRP A 53 7.44 -0.37 2.24
N ALA A 54 8.30 -1.30 2.68
CA ALA A 54 8.88 -1.25 4.01
C ALA A 54 9.70 0.04 4.24
N GLY A 55 10.45 0.48 3.22
CA GLY A 55 11.22 1.72 3.23
C GLY A 55 10.34 2.97 3.36
N VAL A 56 9.24 3.06 2.58
CA VAL A 56 8.27 4.16 2.65
C VAL A 56 7.68 4.26 4.06
N ILE A 57 7.19 3.13 4.59
CA ILE A 57 6.62 3.07 5.94
C ILE A 57 7.68 3.44 7.00
N ALA A 58 8.90 2.92 6.86
CA ALA A 58 10.00 3.21 7.79
C ALA A 58 10.38 4.70 7.78
N ILE A 59 10.48 5.32 6.62
CA ILE A 59 10.79 6.75 6.46
C ILE A 59 9.69 7.62 7.09
N ALA A 60 8.43 7.24 6.91
CA ALA A 60 7.29 7.96 7.47
C ALA A 60 7.22 7.89 8.99
N LEU A 61 7.49 6.71 9.57
CA LEU A 61 7.45 6.46 11.01
C LEU A 61 8.76 6.79 11.74
N TRP A 62 9.83 7.08 11.01
CA TRP A 62 11.12 7.49 11.58
C TRP A 62 11.04 8.58 12.67
N PRO A 63 10.29 9.69 12.52
CA PRO A 63 10.14 10.68 13.59
C PRO A 63 9.44 10.12 14.83
N VAL A 64 8.47 9.21 14.65
CA VAL A 64 7.76 8.55 15.76
C VAL A 64 8.72 7.62 16.50
N LEU A 65 9.48 6.80 15.76
CA LEU A 65 10.51 5.92 16.33
C LEU A 65 11.51 6.72 17.18
N ARG A 66 12.06 7.82 16.66
CA ARG A 66 13.02 8.66 17.40
C ARG A 66 12.40 9.35 18.62
N LYS A 67 11.14 9.79 18.55
CA LYS A 67 10.44 10.37 19.71
C LYS A 67 10.26 9.34 20.82
N VAL A 68 9.95 8.09 20.47
CA VAL A 68 9.79 7.00 21.45
C VAL A 68 11.14 6.59 22.03
N GLU A 69 12.19 6.45 21.20
CA GLU A 69 13.55 6.13 21.66
C GLU A 69 14.16 7.22 22.54
N GLY A 70 13.84 8.49 22.27
CA GLY A 70 14.30 9.63 23.07
C GLY A 70 13.67 9.71 24.46
N ASN A 71 12.62 8.94 24.73
CA ASN A 71 11.98 8.90 26.04
C ASN A 71 12.77 7.95 26.97
N ARG A 72 13.05 8.40 28.21
CA ARG A 72 13.90 7.68 29.19
C ARG A 72 13.40 6.27 29.54
N TRP A 73 12.13 5.98 29.26
CA TRP A 73 11.50 4.69 29.54
C TRP A 73 11.85 3.61 28.51
N PHE A 74 12.38 4.00 27.35
CA PHE A 74 12.59 3.12 26.19
C PHE A 74 14.04 3.09 25.69
N THR A 75 14.96 3.78 26.36
CA THR A 75 16.40 3.75 26.06
C THR A 75 16.95 2.32 26.12
N GLY A 76 17.54 1.86 25.01
CA GLY A 76 18.15 0.53 24.88
C GLY A 76 17.21 -0.60 24.44
N ARG A 77 15.90 -0.33 24.26
CA ARG A 77 14.89 -1.35 23.86
C ARG A 77 14.45 -1.22 22.40
N THR A 78 15.37 -0.93 21.48
CA THR A 78 15.08 -0.72 20.04
C THR A 78 14.31 -1.89 19.41
N THR A 79 14.62 -3.14 19.77
CA THR A 79 13.88 -4.32 19.28
C THR A 79 12.41 -4.34 19.72
N LEU A 80 12.11 -3.94 20.96
CA LEU A 80 10.74 -3.91 21.49
C LEU A 80 9.94 -2.79 20.80
N ILE A 81 10.52 -1.61 20.65
CA ILE A 81 9.88 -0.48 19.97
C ILE A 81 9.59 -0.83 18.51
N ALA A 82 10.58 -1.42 17.81
CA ALA A 82 10.41 -1.91 16.45
C ALA A 82 9.28 -2.93 16.35
N ALA A 83 9.24 -3.92 17.26
CA ALA A 83 8.19 -4.94 17.29
C ALA A 83 6.81 -4.32 17.53
N VAL A 84 6.67 -3.39 18.49
CA VAL A 84 5.41 -2.73 18.82
C VAL A 84 4.92 -1.86 17.66
N LEU A 85 5.80 -1.08 17.02
CA LEU A 85 5.43 -0.26 15.86
C LEU A 85 5.01 -1.13 14.68
N THR A 86 5.77 -2.18 14.36
CA THR A 86 5.40 -3.13 13.30
C THR A 86 4.07 -3.83 13.61
N LEU A 87 3.84 -4.23 14.85
CA LEU A 87 2.58 -4.85 15.28
C LEU A 87 1.40 -3.87 15.17
N LEU A 88 1.60 -2.60 15.54
CA LEU A 88 0.57 -1.57 15.45
C LEU A 88 0.16 -1.32 14.00
N ILE A 89 1.11 -1.31 13.07
CA ILE A 89 0.83 -1.19 11.62
C ILE A 89 0.12 -2.45 11.12
N ALA A 90 0.56 -3.63 11.54
CA ALA A 90 -0.10 -4.88 11.21
C ALA A 90 -1.57 -4.85 11.66
N LEU A 91 -1.83 -4.44 12.90
CA LEU A 91 -3.19 -4.35 13.45
C LEU A 91 -4.02 -3.28 12.72
N LEU A 92 -3.44 -2.11 12.44
CA LEU A 92 -4.11 -1.02 11.74
C LEU A 92 -4.66 -1.45 10.37
N VAL A 93 -3.95 -2.33 9.66
CA VAL A 93 -4.36 -2.83 8.34
C VAL A 93 -5.22 -4.09 8.45
N VAL A 94 -4.83 -5.05 9.29
CA VAL A 94 -5.49 -6.36 9.38
C VAL A 94 -6.86 -6.25 10.03
N LEU A 95 -7.04 -5.38 11.03
CA LEU A 95 -8.30 -5.26 11.77
C LEU A 95 -9.47 -4.80 10.89
N PRO A 96 -9.41 -3.68 10.14
CA PRO A 96 -10.51 -3.27 9.27
C PRO A 96 -10.77 -4.27 8.14
N VAL A 97 -9.72 -4.84 7.54
CA VAL A 97 -9.85 -5.86 6.48
C VAL A 97 -10.49 -7.14 7.02
N GLY A 98 -10.05 -7.59 8.19
CA GLY A 98 -10.59 -8.78 8.86
C GLY A 98 -12.06 -8.62 9.25
N ILE A 99 -12.44 -7.43 9.76
CA ILE A 99 -13.85 -7.11 10.04
C ILE A 99 -14.66 -7.10 8.74
N GLY A 100 -14.16 -6.48 7.67
CA GLY A 100 -14.84 -6.44 6.37
C GLY A 100 -15.05 -7.84 5.78
N ILE A 101 -14.02 -8.70 5.83
CA ILE A 101 -14.13 -10.10 5.39
C ILE A 101 -15.13 -10.86 6.28
N ALA A 102 -15.08 -10.69 7.60
CA ALA A 102 -16.00 -11.37 8.51
C ALA A 102 -17.46 -10.94 8.28
N GLN A 103 -17.71 -9.67 7.99
CA GLN A 103 -19.03 -9.18 7.60
C GLN A 103 -19.47 -9.77 6.26
N ALA A 104 -18.60 -9.73 5.25
CA ALA A 104 -18.89 -10.32 3.94
C ALA A 104 -19.19 -11.83 4.02
N LEU A 105 -18.49 -12.57 4.89
CA LEU A 105 -18.72 -13.99 5.10
C LEU A 105 -20.06 -14.27 5.82
N ARG A 106 -20.46 -13.42 6.77
CA ARG A 106 -21.78 -13.50 7.42
C ARG A 106 -22.89 -13.23 6.41
N GLU A 107 -22.77 -12.16 5.64
CA GLU A 107 -23.72 -11.82 4.58
C GLU A 107 -23.79 -12.94 3.52
N ALA A 108 -22.67 -13.57 3.18
CA ALA A 108 -22.67 -14.71 2.27
C ALA A 108 -23.39 -15.94 2.84
N HIS A 109 -23.36 -16.13 4.17
CA HIS A 109 -24.11 -17.20 4.83
C HIS A 109 -25.62 -16.91 4.79
N ASP A 110 -26.02 -15.70 5.15
CA ASP A 110 -27.42 -15.25 5.11
C ASP A 110 -27.96 -15.28 3.68
N MET A 111 -27.12 -14.90 2.70
CA MET A 111 -27.45 -14.97 1.29
C MET A 111 -27.57 -16.43 0.83
N ASN A 112 -26.77 -17.36 1.35
CA ASN A 112 -26.89 -18.79 1.06
C ASN A 112 -28.15 -19.41 1.68
N GLU A 113 -28.55 -18.98 2.88
CA GLU A 113 -29.83 -19.37 3.49
C GLU A 113 -31.03 -18.78 2.74
N TRP A 114 -30.95 -17.52 2.33
CA TRP A 114 -31.91 -16.88 1.44
C TRP A 114 -31.99 -17.60 0.09
N PHE A 115 -30.85 -17.98 -0.49
CA PHE A 115 -30.80 -18.75 -1.73
C PHE A 115 -31.49 -20.10 -1.60
N LYS A 116 -31.25 -20.84 -0.51
CA LYS A 116 -31.96 -22.09 -0.23
C LYS A 116 -33.47 -21.86 -0.10
N THR A 117 -33.87 -20.81 0.63
CA THR A 117 -35.27 -20.43 0.83
C THR A 117 -35.95 -20.05 -0.49
N VAL A 118 -35.28 -19.29 -1.36
CA VAL A 118 -35.75 -18.92 -2.70
C VAL A 118 -35.81 -20.13 -3.63
N GLN A 119 -34.88 -21.07 -3.50
CA GLN A 119 -34.85 -22.28 -4.31
C GLN A 119 -35.95 -23.27 -3.91
N GLU A 120 -36.36 -23.29 -2.64
CA GLU A 120 -37.43 -24.15 -2.12
C GLU A 120 -38.82 -23.51 -2.24
N ASN A 121 -38.94 -22.20 -1.99
CA ASN A 121 -40.23 -21.50 -1.85
C ASN A 121 -40.52 -20.44 -2.94
N GLY A 122 -39.59 -20.18 -3.85
CA GLY A 122 -39.69 -19.07 -4.82
C GLY A 122 -39.39 -17.69 -4.18
N ILE A 123 -39.38 -16.63 -5.00
CA ILE A 123 -39.21 -15.25 -4.53
C ILE A 123 -40.59 -14.65 -4.23
N PRO A 124 -40.92 -14.32 -2.96
CA PRO A 124 -42.19 -13.69 -2.64
C PRO A 124 -42.30 -12.33 -3.32
N LEU A 125 -43.53 -11.89 -3.62
CA LEU A 125 -43.78 -10.62 -4.29
C LEU A 125 -43.30 -9.47 -3.37
N PRO A 126 -42.35 -8.63 -3.81
CA PRO A 126 -41.88 -7.52 -3.00
C PRO A 126 -43.02 -6.52 -2.72
N ASP A 127 -43.15 -6.06 -1.48
CA ASP A 127 -44.25 -5.17 -1.09
C ASP A 127 -44.31 -3.89 -1.94
N PHE A 128 -43.17 -3.39 -2.42
CA PHE A 128 -43.12 -2.23 -3.33
C PHE A 128 -43.95 -2.41 -4.62
N VAL A 129 -44.10 -3.64 -5.12
CA VAL A 129 -44.92 -3.92 -6.31
C VAL A 129 -46.40 -3.64 -6.05
N GLN A 130 -46.85 -3.79 -4.80
CA GLN A 130 -48.23 -3.49 -4.40
C GLN A 130 -48.51 -1.98 -4.33
N HIS A 131 -47.47 -1.15 -4.26
CA HIS A 131 -47.59 0.32 -4.12
C HIS A 131 -47.43 1.06 -5.46
N LEU A 132 -47.26 0.34 -6.58
CA LEU A 132 -47.13 0.96 -7.89
C LEU A 132 -48.49 1.51 -8.39
N PRO A 133 -48.56 2.76 -8.88
CA PRO A 133 -49.83 3.37 -9.28
C PRO A 133 -50.43 2.79 -10.57
N PHE A 134 -49.64 2.09 -11.40
CA PHE A 134 -50.10 1.44 -12.63
C PHE A 134 -49.36 0.12 -12.87
N GLY A 135 -50.05 -0.88 -13.44
CA GLY A 135 -49.44 -2.14 -13.90
C GLY A 135 -49.26 -3.24 -12.83
N VAL A 136 -49.79 -3.04 -11.62
CA VAL A 136 -49.64 -3.98 -10.48
C VAL A 136 -50.06 -5.40 -10.86
N GLN A 137 -51.23 -5.58 -11.49
CA GLN A 137 -51.74 -6.91 -11.85
C GLN A 137 -50.90 -7.64 -12.92
N GLN A 138 -50.30 -6.89 -13.85
CA GLN A 138 -49.45 -7.47 -14.89
C GLN A 138 -48.09 -7.88 -14.33
N ILE A 139 -47.52 -7.04 -13.45
CA ILE A 139 -46.24 -7.31 -12.79
C ILE A 139 -46.41 -8.43 -11.76
N SER A 140 -47.46 -8.40 -10.94
CA SER A 140 -47.75 -9.45 -9.97
C SER A 140 -48.04 -10.79 -10.65
N GLY A 141 -48.81 -10.78 -11.74
CA GLY A 141 -49.11 -11.98 -12.53
C GLY A 141 -47.87 -12.57 -13.20
N TRP A 142 -47.02 -11.72 -13.80
CA TRP A 142 -45.74 -12.16 -14.38
C TRP A 142 -44.80 -12.70 -13.30
N TRP A 143 -44.74 -12.06 -12.13
CA TRP A 143 -43.91 -12.46 -11.01
C TRP A 143 -44.35 -13.81 -10.42
N GLN A 144 -45.66 -14.00 -10.22
CA GLN A 144 -46.19 -15.27 -9.74
C GLN A 144 -45.97 -16.41 -10.74
N ALA A 145 -46.03 -16.13 -12.04
CA ALA A 145 -45.81 -17.12 -13.08
C ALA A 145 -44.33 -17.51 -13.24
N ASN A 146 -43.37 -16.59 -13.01
CA ASN A 146 -41.95 -16.80 -13.33
C ASN A 146 -41.02 -16.94 -12.11
N LEU A 147 -41.37 -16.36 -10.97
CA LEU A 147 -40.48 -16.20 -9.80
C LEU A 147 -41.04 -16.83 -8.53
N ALA A 148 -42.35 -17.07 -8.44
CA ALA A 148 -42.97 -17.70 -7.27
C ALA A 148 -42.95 -19.25 -7.31
N GLN A 149 -42.56 -19.87 -8.42
CA GLN A 149 -42.34 -21.31 -8.50
C GLN A 149 -40.89 -21.67 -8.13
N PRO A 150 -40.60 -22.90 -7.65
CA PRO A 150 -39.24 -23.32 -7.28
C PRO A 150 -38.26 -23.12 -8.45
N LEU A 151 -37.36 -22.14 -8.30
CA LEU A 151 -36.46 -21.64 -9.35
C LEU A 151 -35.31 -22.59 -9.72
N ARG A 152 -35.44 -23.89 -9.39
CA ARG A 152 -34.44 -24.96 -9.59
C ARG A 152 -33.88 -25.05 -11.02
N GLY A 153 -34.56 -24.48 -12.03
CA GLY A 153 -34.14 -24.49 -13.43
C GLY A 153 -33.87 -23.13 -14.09
N SER A 154 -33.91 -22.00 -13.36
CA SER A 154 -33.83 -20.67 -14.00
C SER A 154 -32.43 -20.29 -14.51
N ALA A 155 -32.38 -19.46 -15.57
CA ALA A 155 -31.12 -18.97 -16.15
C ALA A 155 -30.26 -18.16 -15.17
N ALA A 156 -30.87 -17.49 -14.19
CA ALA A 156 -30.18 -16.81 -13.10
C ALA A 156 -29.39 -17.78 -12.21
N MET A 157 -29.90 -19.00 -12.01
CA MET A 157 -29.27 -20.06 -11.22
C MET A 157 -28.07 -20.69 -11.95
N LYS A 158 -28.13 -20.78 -13.29
CA LYS A 158 -26.96 -21.13 -14.14
C LYS A 158 -25.90 -20.02 -14.18
N GLY A 159 -26.30 -18.75 -14.02
CA GLY A 159 -25.37 -17.61 -13.94
C GLY A 159 -24.51 -17.60 -12.68
N LEU A 160 -25.08 -18.00 -11.53
CA LEU A 160 -24.38 -18.09 -10.24
C LEU A 160 -23.49 -19.34 -10.11
N HIS A 161 -23.93 -20.47 -10.68
CA HIS A 161 -23.10 -21.69 -10.84
C HIS A 161 -22.22 -21.65 -12.11
N SER A 162 -22.20 -20.55 -12.83
CA SER A 162 -21.38 -20.42 -14.03
C SER A 162 -19.90 -20.55 -13.63
N PRO A 163 -19.07 -21.27 -14.40
CA PRO A 163 -17.61 -21.26 -14.22
C PRO A 163 -17.04 -19.84 -14.16
N THR A 164 -17.76 -18.82 -14.67
CA THR A 164 -17.42 -17.40 -14.51
C THR A 164 -17.36 -16.94 -13.04
N VAL A 165 -18.32 -17.30 -12.19
CA VAL A 165 -18.31 -16.86 -10.77
C VAL A 165 -17.22 -17.61 -9.99
N MET A 166 -17.04 -18.90 -10.28
CA MET A 166 -15.98 -19.72 -9.67
C MET A 166 -14.57 -19.27 -10.10
N THR A 167 -14.36 -18.93 -11.36
CA THR A 167 -13.08 -18.40 -11.86
C THR A 167 -12.81 -17.02 -11.29
N LEU A 168 -13.82 -16.16 -11.21
CA LEU A 168 -13.71 -14.85 -10.57
C LEU A 168 -13.29 -15.01 -9.10
N GLY A 169 -13.98 -15.87 -8.33
CA GLY A 169 -13.62 -16.19 -6.94
C GLY A 169 -12.20 -16.75 -6.79
N ARG A 170 -11.76 -17.63 -7.69
CA ARG A 170 -10.40 -18.19 -7.68
C ARG A 170 -9.32 -17.14 -7.99
N HIS A 171 -9.58 -16.24 -8.94
CA HIS A 171 -8.66 -15.14 -9.25
C HIS A 171 -8.57 -14.12 -8.11
N PHE A 172 -9.70 -13.78 -7.47
CA PHE A 172 -9.70 -12.92 -6.29
C PHE A 172 -9.01 -13.59 -5.10
N GLY A 173 -9.27 -14.87 -4.84
CA GLY A 173 -8.63 -15.63 -3.77
C GLY A 173 -7.12 -15.73 -3.95
N ALA A 174 -6.64 -16.05 -5.15
CA ALA A 174 -5.21 -16.11 -5.45
C ALA A 174 -4.52 -14.74 -5.26
N ARG A 175 -5.16 -13.65 -5.70
CA ARG A 175 -4.66 -12.28 -5.48
C ARG A 175 -4.64 -11.90 -4.00
N ALA A 176 -5.66 -12.30 -3.24
CA ALA A 176 -5.73 -12.03 -1.79
C ALA A 176 -4.59 -12.76 -1.04
N VAL A 177 -4.37 -14.05 -1.33
CA VAL A 177 -3.26 -14.82 -0.74
C VAL A 177 -1.91 -14.18 -1.09
N HIS A 178 -1.71 -13.80 -2.35
CA HIS A 178 -0.49 -13.10 -2.76
C HIS A 178 -0.32 -11.76 -2.03
N ALA A 179 -1.38 -10.97 -1.88
CA ALA A 179 -1.35 -9.70 -1.15
C ALA A 179 -1.00 -9.90 0.33
N VAL A 180 -1.59 -10.90 1.00
CA VAL A 180 -1.26 -11.26 2.39
C VAL A 180 0.20 -11.67 2.53
N MET A 181 0.71 -12.47 1.60
CA MET A 181 2.11 -12.88 1.59
C MET A 181 3.06 -11.68 1.42
N VAL A 182 2.81 -10.81 0.43
CA VAL A 182 3.57 -9.57 0.22
C VAL A 182 3.53 -8.69 1.47
N PHE A 183 2.35 -8.51 2.07
CA PHE A 183 2.19 -7.73 3.29
C PHE A 183 2.98 -8.32 4.48
N ALA A 184 2.98 -9.64 4.65
CA ALA A 184 3.78 -10.31 5.67
C ALA A 184 5.28 -10.07 5.47
N PHE A 185 5.78 -10.17 4.23
CA PHE A 185 7.18 -9.86 3.90
C PHE A 185 7.52 -8.38 4.12
N VAL A 186 6.59 -7.46 3.83
CA VAL A 186 6.75 -6.03 4.13
C VAL A 186 6.90 -5.82 5.64
N LEU A 187 6.08 -6.46 6.47
CA LEU A 187 6.18 -6.36 7.93
C LEU A 187 7.51 -6.90 8.47
N VAL A 188 7.97 -8.05 7.98
CA VAL A 188 9.28 -8.62 8.37
C VAL A 188 10.41 -7.68 7.97
N THR A 189 10.39 -7.17 6.75
CA THR A 189 11.42 -6.25 6.24
C THR A 189 11.39 -4.94 7.01
N LEU A 190 10.20 -4.41 7.31
CA LEU A 190 10.01 -3.21 8.12
C LEU A 190 10.58 -3.39 9.54
N PHE A 191 10.30 -4.52 10.17
CA PHE A 191 10.86 -4.86 11.48
C PHE A 191 12.39 -4.87 11.45
N VAL A 192 13.00 -5.49 10.43
CA VAL A 192 14.46 -5.51 10.24
C VAL A 192 15.00 -4.10 10.01
N ILE A 193 14.32 -3.26 9.21
CA ILE A 193 14.73 -1.87 8.97
C ILE A 193 14.69 -1.06 10.28
N PHE A 194 13.64 -1.21 11.09
CA PHE A 194 13.56 -0.51 12.39
C PHE A 194 14.60 -1.01 13.37
N GLN A 195 14.83 -2.33 13.45
CA GLN A 195 15.84 -2.91 14.32
C GLN A 195 17.27 -2.49 13.91
N ALA A 196 17.55 -2.43 12.61
CA ALA A 196 18.85 -2.03 12.07
C ALA A 196 18.98 -0.51 11.88
N GLY A 197 17.92 0.27 12.12
CA GLY A 197 17.75 1.65 11.67
C GLY A 197 18.94 2.58 11.90
N PRO A 198 19.52 2.68 13.12
CA PRO A 198 20.67 3.54 13.38
C PRO A 198 21.93 3.12 12.62
N ARG A 199 22.15 1.81 12.43
CA ARG A 199 23.31 1.27 11.71
C ARG A 199 23.12 1.35 10.19
N LEU A 200 21.92 1.04 9.71
CA LEU A 200 21.58 1.00 8.28
C LEU A 200 21.59 2.41 7.68
N SER A 201 20.95 3.38 8.34
CA SER A 201 20.94 4.78 7.87
C SER A 201 22.33 5.40 7.82
N GLY A 202 23.17 5.13 8.84
CA GLY A 202 24.56 5.59 8.88
C GLY A 202 25.44 4.96 7.79
N SER A 203 25.29 3.66 7.55
CA SER A 203 26.02 2.95 6.48
C SER A 203 25.59 3.39 5.08
N LEU A 204 24.29 3.58 4.86
CA LEU A 204 23.76 4.10 3.59
C LEU A 204 24.28 5.52 3.31
N LEU A 205 24.24 6.43 4.29
CA LEU A 205 24.80 7.76 4.12
C LEU A 205 26.31 7.72 3.84
N LYS A 206 27.07 6.88 4.56
CA LYS A 206 28.51 6.72 4.33
C LYS A 206 28.82 6.15 2.95
N ALA A 207 28.05 5.15 2.49
CA ALA A 207 28.19 4.58 1.16
C ALA A 207 27.87 5.63 0.07
N MET A 208 26.79 6.40 0.26
CA MET A 208 26.41 7.45 -0.67
C MET A 208 27.45 8.57 -0.73
N ARG A 209 27.97 9.02 0.41
CA ARG A 209 29.07 10.00 0.47
C ARG A 209 30.33 9.50 -0.22
N ARG A 210 30.64 8.21 -0.07
CA ARG A 210 31.84 7.62 -0.67
C ARG A 210 31.71 7.40 -2.18
N GLY A 211 30.49 7.17 -2.68
CA GLY A 211 30.24 6.96 -4.12
C GLY A 211 29.95 8.24 -4.90
N PHE A 212 29.18 9.16 -4.31
CA PHE A 212 28.60 10.33 -4.99
C PHE A 212 28.89 11.66 -4.29
N GLY A 213 29.72 11.66 -3.23
CA GLY A 213 30.05 12.88 -2.48
C GLY A 213 28.92 13.39 -1.58
N ASP A 214 29.09 14.60 -1.05
CA ASP A 214 28.13 15.20 -0.12
C ASP A 214 26.79 15.58 -0.79
N ASP A 215 26.80 15.88 -2.09
CA ASP A 215 25.59 16.17 -2.87
C ASP A 215 24.67 14.95 -2.98
N GLY A 216 25.26 13.76 -3.18
CA GLY A 216 24.52 12.50 -3.17
C GLY A 216 23.82 12.21 -1.83
N ALA A 217 24.45 12.56 -0.71
CA ALA A 217 23.86 12.41 0.61
C ALA A 217 22.72 13.42 0.85
N GLN A 218 22.86 14.65 0.37
CA GLN A 218 21.79 15.66 0.42
C GLN A 218 20.59 15.22 -0.43
N LEU A 219 20.85 14.68 -1.63
CA LEU A 219 19.80 14.17 -2.51
C LEU A 219 18.99 13.05 -1.85
N LEU A 220 19.66 12.10 -1.19
CA LEU A 220 19.01 11.02 -0.45
C LEU A 220 18.12 11.56 0.69
N GLN A 221 18.57 12.60 1.40
CA GLN A 221 17.76 13.25 2.44
C GLN A 221 16.55 13.97 1.86
N ARG A 222 16.69 14.64 0.71
CA ARG A 222 15.58 15.29 0.00
C ARG A 222 14.55 14.27 -0.50
N MET A 223 14.99 13.14 -1.06
CA MET A 223 14.11 12.01 -1.42
C MET A 223 13.35 11.49 -0.19
N ALA A 224 14.04 11.24 0.92
CA ALA A 224 13.40 10.76 2.15
C ALA A 224 12.41 11.77 2.73
N ALA A 225 12.71 13.08 2.61
CA ALA A 225 11.78 14.13 2.99
C ALA A 225 10.54 14.17 2.08
N ALA A 226 10.71 13.96 0.77
CA ALA A 226 9.61 13.86 -0.19
C ALA A 226 8.69 12.68 0.12
N VAL A 227 9.24 11.48 0.30
CA VAL A 227 8.47 10.29 0.69
C VAL A 227 7.71 10.53 1.99
N ARG A 228 8.37 11.09 3.01
CA ARG A 228 7.73 11.41 4.29
C ARG A 228 6.63 12.45 4.14
N GLY A 229 6.85 13.49 3.35
CA GLY A 229 5.85 14.52 3.04
C GLY A 229 4.63 13.91 2.36
N THR A 230 4.85 13.01 1.41
CA THR A 230 3.77 12.27 0.73
C THR A 230 2.94 11.44 1.70
N VAL A 231 3.58 10.61 2.53
CA VAL A 231 2.86 9.77 3.51
C VAL A 231 2.15 10.63 4.56
N SER A 232 2.79 11.69 5.04
CA SER A 232 2.17 12.57 6.05
C SER A 232 0.98 13.32 5.49
N GLY A 233 1.09 13.86 4.27
CA GLY A 233 -0.02 14.50 3.56
C GLY A 233 -1.18 13.54 3.37
N LEU A 234 -0.89 12.29 3.00
CA LEU A 234 -1.90 11.25 2.84
C LEU A 234 -2.65 10.91 4.13
N VAL A 235 -1.93 10.81 5.25
CA VAL A 235 -2.54 10.57 6.57
C VAL A 235 -3.42 11.75 6.98
N VAL A 236 -2.95 12.98 6.78
CA VAL A 236 -3.74 14.19 7.12
C VAL A 236 -5.01 14.27 6.28
N VAL A 237 -4.91 14.03 4.97
CA VAL A 237 -6.06 13.99 4.06
C VAL A 237 -7.03 12.89 4.47
N GLY A 238 -6.54 11.68 4.71
CA GLY A 238 -7.37 10.55 5.13
C GLY A 238 -8.12 10.80 6.44
N LEU A 239 -7.46 11.39 7.44
CA LEU A 239 -8.13 11.77 8.69
C LEU A 239 -9.19 12.87 8.46
N GLY A 240 -8.91 13.85 7.60
CA GLY A 240 -9.87 14.88 7.22
C GLY A 240 -11.10 14.31 6.52
N GLU A 241 -10.89 13.45 5.52
CA GLU A 241 -11.97 12.77 4.80
C GLU A 241 -12.77 11.86 5.74
N GLY A 242 -12.11 11.10 6.60
CA GLY A 242 -12.77 10.25 7.59
C GLY A 242 -13.64 11.04 8.57
N ALA A 243 -13.19 12.21 9.02
CA ALA A 243 -13.96 13.09 9.89
C ALA A 243 -15.17 13.71 9.17
N LEU A 244 -14.98 14.24 7.96
CA LEU A 244 -16.04 14.84 7.15
C LEU A 244 -17.10 13.79 6.74
N MET A 245 -16.65 12.62 6.32
CA MET A 245 -17.53 11.51 5.96
C MET A 245 -18.20 10.90 7.19
N GLY A 246 -17.49 10.82 8.33
CA GLY A 246 -18.09 10.45 9.62
C GLY A 246 -19.24 11.39 10.00
N ALA A 247 -19.07 12.70 9.83
CA ALA A 247 -20.15 13.67 10.05
C ALA A 247 -21.31 13.46 9.07
N ALA A 248 -21.03 13.18 7.78
CA ALA A 248 -22.07 12.86 6.81
C ALA A 248 -22.86 11.60 7.20
N TYR A 249 -22.16 10.53 7.60
CA TYR A 249 -22.80 9.28 8.05
C TYR A 249 -23.68 9.51 9.28
N PHE A 250 -23.24 10.37 10.21
CA PHE A 250 -24.03 10.77 11.38
C PHE A 250 -25.35 11.43 10.97
N VAL A 251 -25.30 12.41 10.07
CA VAL A 251 -26.49 13.14 9.60
C VAL A 251 -27.47 12.23 8.86
N THR A 252 -26.96 11.25 8.10
CA THR A 252 -27.80 10.30 7.37
C THR A 252 -28.43 9.19 8.23
N GLY A 253 -28.06 9.09 9.51
CA GLY A 253 -28.61 8.08 10.42
C GLY A 253 -28.05 6.66 10.24
N LEU A 254 -26.88 6.52 9.59
CA LEU A 254 -26.23 5.22 9.43
C LEU A 254 -25.81 4.65 10.80
N PRO A 255 -26.02 3.35 11.07
CA PRO A 255 -25.50 2.71 12.27
C PRO A 255 -23.97 2.65 12.22
N HIS A 256 -23.32 2.64 13.38
CA HIS A 256 -21.85 2.54 13.51
C HIS A 256 -21.05 3.65 12.79
N VAL A 257 -21.53 4.89 12.86
CA VAL A 257 -20.91 6.11 12.29
C VAL A 257 -19.39 6.18 12.50
N ALA A 258 -18.92 5.95 13.72
CA ALA A 258 -17.50 6.03 14.05
C ALA A 258 -16.67 4.96 13.33
N LEU A 259 -17.21 3.75 13.18
CA LEU A 259 -16.55 2.67 12.44
C LEU A 259 -16.48 3.00 10.94
N LEU A 260 -17.59 3.45 10.35
CA LEU A 260 -17.65 3.82 8.93
C LEU A 260 -16.72 4.99 8.63
N GLY A 261 -16.72 6.03 9.47
CA GLY A 261 -15.79 7.16 9.35
C GLY A 261 -14.32 6.71 9.43
N PHE A 262 -13.99 5.81 10.35
CA PHE A 262 -12.63 5.25 10.47
C PHE A 262 -12.23 4.39 9.27
N VAL A 263 -13.13 3.53 8.77
CA VAL A 263 -12.91 2.73 7.56
C VAL A 263 -12.72 3.65 6.35
N THR A 264 -13.54 4.71 6.22
CA THR A 264 -13.35 5.72 5.17
C THR A 264 -12.05 6.49 5.35
N ALA A 265 -11.60 6.78 6.57
CA ALA A 265 -10.30 7.42 6.82
C ALA A 265 -9.12 6.59 6.31
N ILE A 266 -9.15 5.28 6.59
CA ILE A 266 -8.14 4.32 6.11
C ILE A 266 -8.24 4.16 4.60
N ALA A 267 -9.45 4.01 4.07
CA ALA A 267 -9.68 3.88 2.64
C ALA A 267 -9.22 5.13 1.88
N ALA A 268 -9.44 6.33 2.41
CA ALA A 268 -8.97 7.59 1.86
C ALA A 268 -7.45 7.72 1.77
N MET A 269 -6.69 6.97 2.58
CA MET A 269 -5.24 6.87 2.39
C MET A 269 -4.88 6.16 1.08
N LEU A 270 -5.77 5.36 0.50
CA LEU A 270 -5.56 4.80 -0.84
C LEU A 270 -6.42 5.60 -1.84
N PRO A 271 -5.83 6.16 -2.92
CA PRO A 271 -6.66 6.86 -3.90
C PRO A 271 -7.69 5.91 -4.49
N PHE A 272 -8.86 6.46 -4.83
CA PHE A 272 -9.99 5.72 -5.38
C PHE A 272 -10.67 4.71 -4.43
N CYS A 273 -10.15 4.49 -3.22
CA CYS A 273 -10.78 3.60 -2.25
C CYS A 273 -11.88 4.29 -1.42
N ALA A 274 -11.78 5.61 -1.17
CA ALA A 274 -12.83 6.35 -0.46
C ALA A 274 -14.22 6.27 -1.13
N PRO A 275 -14.35 6.43 -2.47
CA PRO A 275 -15.61 6.22 -3.19
C PRO A 275 -16.28 4.88 -2.97
N ILE A 276 -15.48 3.81 -2.84
CA ILE A 276 -16.00 2.46 -2.60
C ILE A 276 -16.68 2.42 -1.22
N THR A 277 -16.07 3.03 -0.19
CA THR A 277 -16.61 2.98 1.17
C THR A 277 -17.95 3.71 1.31
N PHE A 278 -18.05 4.95 0.81
CA PHE A 278 -19.32 5.69 0.91
C PHE A 278 -20.35 5.19 -0.10
N GLY A 279 -19.92 4.60 -1.22
CA GLY A 279 -20.81 3.93 -2.17
C GLY A 279 -21.51 2.73 -1.55
N ILE A 280 -20.79 1.92 -0.77
CA ILE A 280 -21.38 0.82 0.01
C ILE A 280 -22.34 1.38 1.07
N ALA A 281 -21.96 2.46 1.78
CA ALA A 281 -22.84 3.10 2.76
C ALA A 281 -24.12 3.68 2.13
N ALA A 282 -24.03 4.24 0.91
CA ALA A 282 -25.18 4.74 0.16
C ALA A 282 -26.10 3.59 -0.30
N LEU A 283 -25.53 2.45 -0.74
CA LEU A 283 -26.29 1.24 -1.05
C LEU A 283 -27.03 0.70 0.18
N TRP A 284 -26.42 0.77 1.37
CA TRP A 284 -27.09 0.45 2.62
C TRP A 284 -28.27 1.40 2.88
N LEU A 285 -28.08 2.72 2.74
CA LEU A 285 -29.20 3.67 2.91
C LEU A 285 -30.35 3.42 1.92
N LEU A 286 -30.03 3.00 0.70
CA LEU A 286 -31.04 2.60 -0.29
C LEU A 286 -31.80 1.35 0.13
N SER A 287 -31.14 0.34 0.71
CA SER A 287 -31.83 -0.86 1.20
C SER A 287 -32.78 -0.58 2.37
N GLN A 288 -32.53 0.49 3.13
CA GLN A 288 -33.43 0.99 4.17
C GLN A 288 -34.57 1.89 3.64
N GLY A 289 -34.63 2.14 2.33
CA GLY A 289 -35.65 2.99 1.70
C GLY A 289 -35.39 4.50 1.75
N SER A 290 -34.23 4.94 2.27
CA SER A 290 -33.89 6.37 2.42
C SER A 290 -33.15 6.92 1.19
N VAL A 291 -33.88 7.10 0.09
CA VAL A 291 -33.31 7.56 -1.19
C VAL A 291 -32.70 8.96 -1.09
N ALA A 292 -33.36 9.89 -0.38
CA ALA A 292 -32.87 11.26 -0.22
C ALA A 292 -31.55 11.31 0.54
N ALA A 293 -31.40 10.52 1.62
CA ALA A 293 -30.15 10.44 2.38
C ALA A 293 -29.03 9.80 1.56
N ALA A 294 -29.34 8.75 0.78
CA ALA A 294 -28.37 8.10 -0.10
C ALA A 294 -27.84 9.06 -1.19
N ILE A 295 -28.72 9.80 -1.85
CA ILE A 295 -28.31 10.81 -2.86
C ILE A 295 -27.49 11.92 -2.20
N GLY A 296 -27.95 12.44 -1.06
CA GLY A 296 -27.22 13.47 -0.31
C GLY A 296 -25.82 13.01 0.09
N LEU A 297 -25.67 11.77 0.55
CA LEU A 297 -24.38 11.18 0.92
C LEU A 297 -23.45 11.04 -0.29
N VAL A 298 -23.95 10.56 -1.43
CA VAL A 298 -23.14 10.40 -2.64
C VAL A 298 -22.68 11.75 -3.16
N VAL A 299 -23.58 12.74 -3.23
CA VAL A 299 -23.23 14.09 -3.70
C VAL A 299 -22.19 14.73 -2.78
N PHE A 300 -22.44 14.71 -1.46
CA PHE A 300 -21.50 15.27 -0.48
C PHE A 300 -20.15 14.53 -0.52
N GLY A 301 -20.17 13.19 -0.51
CA GLY A 301 -18.97 12.36 -0.56
C GLY A 301 -18.16 12.58 -1.83
N SER A 302 -18.80 12.68 -2.99
CA SER A 302 -18.13 13.00 -4.25
C SER A 302 -17.46 14.37 -4.23
N VAL A 303 -18.12 15.40 -3.66
CA VAL A 303 -17.51 16.74 -3.53
C VAL A 303 -16.31 16.70 -2.59
N VAL A 304 -16.43 16.07 -1.43
CA VAL A 304 -15.34 15.95 -0.45
C VAL A 304 -14.14 15.23 -1.06
N VAL A 305 -14.35 14.06 -1.67
CA VAL A 305 -13.28 13.27 -2.30
C VAL A 305 -12.66 14.03 -3.47
N PHE A 306 -13.47 14.68 -4.31
CA PHE A 306 -12.95 15.47 -5.42
C PHE A 306 -12.01 16.58 -4.95
N VAL A 307 -12.41 17.35 -3.95
CA VAL A 307 -11.59 18.43 -3.37
C VAL A 307 -10.34 17.85 -2.70
N ALA A 308 -10.50 16.80 -1.91
CA ALA A 308 -9.41 16.17 -1.17
C ALA A 308 -8.34 15.58 -2.09
N GLU A 309 -8.75 14.82 -3.11
CA GLU A 309 -7.83 14.12 -4.01
C GLU A 309 -7.19 15.04 -5.06
N HIS A 310 -7.91 16.01 -5.62
CA HIS A 310 -7.42 16.83 -6.73
C HIS A 310 -6.73 18.13 -6.30
N PHE A 311 -7.07 18.67 -5.12
CA PHE A 311 -6.53 19.95 -4.64
C PHE A 311 -5.71 19.77 -3.37
N VAL A 312 -6.32 19.23 -2.31
CA VAL A 312 -5.69 19.21 -0.98
C VAL A 312 -4.44 18.32 -0.98
N ARG A 313 -4.54 17.12 -1.57
CA ARG A 313 -3.44 16.15 -1.60
C ARG A 313 -2.21 16.68 -2.35
N PRO A 314 -2.28 17.15 -3.62
CA PRO A 314 -1.09 17.69 -4.28
C PRO A 314 -0.50 18.92 -3.58
N VAL A 315 -1.33 19.78 -2.98
CA VAL A 315 -0.87 20.97 -2.27
C VAL A 315 -0.09 20.58 -1.00
N LEU A 316 -0.60 19.64 -0.19
CA LEU A 316 0.09 19.18 1.01
C LEU A 316 1.42 18.48 0.68
N ILE A 317 1.43 17.68 -0.40
CA ILE A 317 2.63 16.98 -0.86
C ILE A 317 3.65 17.98 -1.41
N GLY A 318 3.22 18.90 -2.28
CA GLY A 318 4.09 19.90 -2.93
C GLY A 318 4.68 20.91 -1.95
N ASN A 319 3.93 21.33 -0.94
CA ASN A 319 4.44 22.25 0.08
C ASN A 319 5.57 21.63 0.92
N SER A 320 5.58 20.30 1.07
CA SER A 320 6.64 19.58 1.80
C SER A 320 7.97 19.52 1.04
N THR A 321 7.96 19.69 -0.28
CA THR A 321 9.13 19.52 -1.15
C THR A 321 9.48 20.74 -2.01
N ARG A 322 8.70 21.84 -1.89
CA ARG A 322 8.78 23.03 -2.75
C ARG A 322 8.73 22.71 -4.25
N LEU A 323 8.10 21.60 -4.61
CA LEU A 323 7.92 21.22 -6.01
C LEU A 323 6.76 22.01 -6.64
N PRO A 324 6.90 22.46 -7.90
CA PRO A 324 5.78 22.91 -8.71
C PRO A 324 4.65 21.87 -8.72
N PHE A 325 3.41 22.33 -8.60
CA PHE A 325 2.22 21.47 -8.56
C PHE A 325 2.18 20.45 -9.71
N LEU A 326 2.53 20.86 -10.94
CA LEU A 326 2.53 19.98 -12.10
C LEU A 326 3.51 18.80 -11.97
N LEU A 327 4.70 19.03 -11.40
CA LEU A 327 5.67 17.94 -11.20
C LEU A 327 5.19 16.95 -10.15
N VAL A 328 4.50 17.42 -9.11
CA VAL A 328 3.88 16.54 -8.11
C VAL A 328 2.75 15.73 -8.75
N LEU A 329 1.89 16.36 -9.54
CA LEU A 329 0.79 15.70 -10.24
C LEU A 329 1.30 14.60 -11.20
N PHE A 330 2.28 14.92 -12.06
CA PHE A 330 2.91 13.94 -12.95
C PHE A 330 3.65 12.86 -12.17
N GLY A 331 4.29 13.21 -11.06
CA GLY A 331 4.92 12.24 -10.17
C GLY A 331 3.92 11.24 -9.61
N ILE A 332 2.78 11.71 -9.09
CA ILE A 332 1.74 10.84 -8.52
C ILE A 332 1.10 9.97 -9.62
N LEU A 333 0.67 10.56 -10.73
CA LEU A 333 -0.02 9.84 -11.81
C LEU A 333 0.92 8.88 -12.55
N GLY A 334 2.06 9.37 -13.02
CA GLY A 334 3.05 8.54 -13.74
C GLY A 334 3.71 7.51 -12.82
N GLY A 335 3.91 7.84 -11.55
CA GLY A 335 4.31 6.88 -10.53
C GLY A 335 3.28 5.78 -10.36
N ALA A 336 2.00 6.13 -10.16
CA ALA A 336 0.91 5.19 -10.00
C ALA A 336 0.77 4.23 -11.18
N GLU A 337 0.96 4.73 -12.41
CA GLU A 337 0.94 3.92 -13.63
C GLU A 337 2.14 2.95 -13.70
N THR A 338 3.34 3.41 -13.36
CA THR A 338 4.58 2.63 -13.52
C THR A 338 4.79 1.61 -12.40
N PHE A 339 4.55 2.00 -11.15
CA PHE A 339 4.85 1.21 -9.95
C PHE A 339 3.60 0.80 -9.17
N GLY A 340 2.41 1.02 -9.74
CA GLY A 340 1.14 0.78 -9.04
C GLY A 340 0.99 1.67 -7.82
N LEU A 341 0.34 1.14 -6.77
CA LEU A 341 0.07 1.89 -5.54
C LEU A 341 1.34 2.44 -4.86
N LEU A 342 2.48 1.77 -5.03
CA LEU A 342 3.77 2.19 -4.48
C LEU A 342 4.28 3.48 -5.15
N GLY A 343 3.96 3.65 -6.43
CA GLY A 343 4.38 4.79 -7.22
C GLY A 343 3.81 6.13 -6.77
N ILE A 344 2.70 6.15 -6.05
CA ILE A 344 2.15 7.38 -5.44
C ILE A 344 3.14 7.96 -4.42
N PHE A 345 3.90 7.11 -3.73
CA PHE A 345 4.90 7.53 -2.74
C PHE A 345 6.24 7.84 -3.37
N ILE A 346 6.69 6.98 -4.29
CA ILE A 346 8.01 7.11 -4.93
C ILE A 346 8.02 8.18 -6.02
N GLY A 347 6.91 8.38 -6.72
CA GLY A 347 6.78 9.32 -7.84
C GLY A 347 7.22 10.74 -7.49
N PRO A 348 6.65 11.39 -6.45
CA PRO A 348 7.10 12.70 -6.01
C PRO A 348 8.59 12.74 -5.60
N ALA A 349 9.11 11.66 -5.03
CA ALA A 349 10.52 11.57 -4.66
C ALA A 349 11.44 11.49 -5.89
N LEU A 350 11.05 10.75 -6.93
CA LEU A 350 11.74 10.73 -8.22
C LEU A 350 11.67 12.10 -8.91
N MET A 351 10.52 12.77 -8.88
CA MET A 351 10.38 14.12 -9.44
C MET A 351 11.22 15.15 -8.68
N THR A 352 11.38 14.99 -7.37
CA THR A 352 12.32 15.80 -6.57
C THR A 352 13.74 15.66 -7.10
N VAL A 353 14.13 14.44 -7.44
CA VAL A 353 15.49 14.14 -7.89
C VAL A 353 15.72 14.66 -9.29
N LEU A 354 14.75 14.45 -10.18
CA LEU A 354 14.77 15.00 -11.52
C LEU A 354 14.91 16.53 -11.48
N MET A 355 14.15 17.21 -10.61
CA MET A 355 14.22 18.66 -10.48
C MET A 355 15.58 19.12 -9.94
N VAL A 356 16.13 18.45 -8.93
CA VAL A 356 17.45 18.79 -8.38
C VAL A 356 18.55 18.60 -9.42
N LEU A 357 18.55 17.47 -10.11
CA LEU A 357 19.52 17.22 -11.18
C LEU A 357 19.38 18.24 -12.32
N TRP A 358 18.15 18.62 -12.68
CA TRP A 358 17.92 19.66 -13.68
C TRP A 358 18.46 21.01 -13.24
N THR A 359 18.22 21.42 -11.99
CA THR A 359 18.74 22.70 -11.48
C THR A 359 20.26 22.71 -11.41
N ASP A 360 20.88 21.59 -11.02
CA ASP A 360 22.34 21.45 -10.94
C ASP A 360 23.00 21.41 -12.34
N LEU A 361 22.27 20.97 -13.37
CA LEU A 361 22.77 20.95 -14.77
C LEU A 361 22.63 22.30 -15.47
N VAL A 362 21.66 23.12 -15.06
CA VAL A 362 21.37 24.43 -15.68
C VAL A 362 22.15 25.57 -15.02
N GLN A 363 22.58 25.40 -13.76
CA GLN A 363 23.54 26.28 -13.07
C GLN A 363 24.98 25.92 -13.43
#